data_AF-A0A9W8NJA2-F1
#
_entry.id   AF-A0A9W8NJA2-F1
#
_cell.length_a   1.000
_cell.length_b   1.000
_cell.length_c   1.000
_cell.angle_alpha   90.00
_cell.angle_beta   90.00
_cell.angle_gamma   90.00
#
_symmetry.space_group_name_H-M   'P 1'
#
loop_
_entity.id
_entity.type
_entity.pdbx_description
1 polymer ?
#
loop_
_entity_poly.entity_id
_entity_poly.type
_entity_poly.pdbx_seq_one_letter_code
_entity_poly.pdbx_strand_id
1 'polypeptide(L)'
;MARNELMDTPPLTSNIVPFDRLVLDEIHGHIVGFTSFYIPGGTLSGNKSRMFKLKWLQQLTCVIDDLNFRYGIAHQDVAARNLLVSPETDAIMLFDFNYSGRIGGIGYDKDRNDVKGVIFTLYEIITRDTHFREIPYDQQNPIDLERLEWVQHPDIKLDHSVWEYRSVLSQWVKRREEKRVSIYTEAPEYIDWPEFPKPPAREQAFLDVCGNPITVKGVVVVDMRRDLREQGIKVLNWERPAQNKLENGNQVLANGVWVCDTERTGSDVPDS
;
A
#
# COMPACT_ATOMS: atom_id res chain seq x y z
N MET A 1 20.28 12.14 35.70
CA MET A 1 18.90 12.63 35.52
C MET A 1 18.74 13.02 34.06
N ALA A 2 18.09 12.17 33.27
CA ALA A 2 17.63 12.51 31.93
C ALA A 2 16.24 11.90 31.79
N ARG A 3 15.23 12.70 32.13
CA ARG A 3 13.85 12.51 31.70
C ARG A 3 13.71 13.40 30.48
N ASN A 4 13.59 12.80 29.30
CA ASN A 4 13.01 13.45 28.13
C ASN A 4 11.97 12.47 27.57
N GLU A 5 10.75 12.70 28.05
CA GLU A 5 9.48 12.62 27.32
C GLU A 5 9.58 12.04 25.90
N LEU A 6 9.40 10.71 25.78
CA LEU A 6 8.74 10.16 24.61
C LEU A 6 7.30 10.69 24.67
N MET A 7 6.98 11.67 23.84
CA MET A 7 5.60 12.02 23.52
C MET A 7 4.84 10.76 23.13
N ASP A 8 3.62 10.66 23.65
CA ASP A 8 2.59 9.65 23.35
C ASP A 8 2.49 9.32 21.85
N THR A 9 3.24 8.33 21.38
CA THR A 9 3.04 7.73 20.06
C THR A 9 2.08 6.54 20.21
N PRO A 10 0.89 6.57 19.59
CA PRO A 10 -0.02 5.42 19.61
C PRO A 10 0.61 4.21 18.88
N PRO A 11 0.14 2.97 19.12
CA PRO A 11 0.77 1.77 18.57
C PRO A 11 0.92 1.80 17.04
N LEU A 12 2.07 1.28 16.58
CA LEU A 12 2.66 1.39 15.24
C LEU A 12 1.85 0.72 14.10
N THR A 13 0.82 -0.05 14.42
CA THR A 13 -0.11 -0.64 13.43
C THR A 13 -1.20 0.31 12.95
N SER A 14 -1.21 1.56 13.43
CA SER A 14 -2.30 2.51 13.18
C SER A 14 -2.28 3.20 11.81
N ASN A 15 -1.16 3.14 11.07
CA ASN A 15 -1.01 3.80 9.76
C ASN A 15 -0.97 2.82 8.57
N ILE A 16 -1.34 1.55 8.78
CA ILE A 16 -1.56 0.57 7.70
C ILE A 16 -3.05 0.25 7.66
N VAL A 17 -3.65 0.21 6.46
CA VAL A 17 -5.05 -0.17 6.33
C VAL A 17 -5.24 -1.59 6.87
N PRO A 18 -6.14 -1.81 7.85
CA PRO A 18 -6.23 -3.12 8.46
C PRO A 18 -6.79 -4.16 7.49
N PHE A 19 -6.14 -5.31 7.51
CA PHE A 19 -6.65 -6.55 6.93
C PHE A 19 -7.89 -7.01 7.72
N ASP A 20 -8.91 -7.49 7.02
CA ASP A 20 -10.14 -8.04 7.63
C ASP A 20 -10.18 -9.56 7.45
N ARG A 21 -10.34 -10.07 6.22
CA ARG A 21 -10.55 -11.51 5.97
C ARG A 21 -9.91 -12.00 4.68
N LEU A 22 -9.59 -13.28 4.62
CA LEU A 22 -9.31 -13.97 3.35
C LEU A 22 -10.62 -14.34 2.65
N VAL A 23 -10.60 -14.29 1.32
CA VAL A 23 -11.69 -14.77 0.46
C VAL A 23 -11.27 -16.10 -0.13
N LEU A 24 -12.06 -17.13 0.16
CA LEU A 24 -11.87 -18.47 -0.40
C LEU A 24 -12.84 -18.70 -1.55
N ASP A 25 -12.35 -19.34 -2.61
CA ASP A 25 -13.18 -19.85 -3.70
C ASP A 25 -13.85 -21.14 -3.27
N GLU A 26 -15.18 -21.18 -3.34
CA GLU A 26 -15.97 -22.38 -3.05
C GLU A 26 -15.82 -23.47 -4.13
N ILE A 27 -15.30 -23.13 -5.32
CA ILE A 27 -15.12 -24.09 -6.43
C ILE A 27 -13.88 -24.95 -6.19
N HIS A 28 -12.75 -24.35 -5.81
CA HIS A 28 -11.46 -25.05 -5.68
C HIS A 28 -10.85 -24.99 -4.28
N GLY A 29 -11.45 -24.26 -3.34
CA GLY A 29 -10.90 -24.04 -2.00
C GLY A 29 -9.67 -23.13 -1.96
N HIS A 30 -9.37 -22.41 -3.04
CA HIS A 30 -8.21 -21.53 -3.15
C HIS A 30 -8.46 -20.17 -2.50
N ILE A 31 -7.41 -19.53 -1.97
CA ILE A 31 -7.47 -18.11 -1.62
C ILE A 31 -7.51 -17.31 -2.92
N VAL A 32 -8.59 -16.55 -3.12
CA VAL A 32 -8.79 -15.74 -4.33
C VAL A 32 -8.65 -14.25 -4.08
N GLY A 33 -8.59 -13.84 -2.82
CA GLY A 33 -8.38 -12.45 -2.43
C GLY A 33 -8.44 -12.26 -0.92
N PHE A 34 -8.53 -11.00 -0.52
CA PHE A 34 -8.75 -10.60 0.86
C PHE A 34 -9.63 -9.35 0.92
N THR A 35 -10.17 -9.07 2.09
CA THR A 35 -10.93 -7.86 2.40
C THR A 35 -10.13 -6.96 3.33
N SER A 36 -10.35 -5.66 3.21
CA SER A 36 -9.89 -4.64 4.14
C SER A 36 -11.08 -3.75 4.54
N PHE A 37 -10.91 -2.97 5.61
CA PHE A 37 -11.90 -1.97 5.96
C PHE A 37 -11.94 -0.86 4.92
N TYR A 38 -13.16 -0.43 4.56
CA TYR A 38 -13.35 0.70 3.68
C TYR A 38 -13.02 2.00 4.41
N ILE A 39 -12.02 2.73 3.91
CA ILE A 39 -11.68 4.07 4.41
C ILE A 39 -12.29 5.12 3.46
N PRO A 40 -13.25 5.94 3.92
CA PRO A 40 -13.92 6.88 3.05
C PRO A 40 -13.04 8.07 2.66
N GLY A 41 -13.45 8.76 1.59
CA GLY A 41 -12.83 10.00 1.13
C GLY A 41 -11.71 9.83 0.09
N GLY A 42 -11.45 8.61 -0.37
CA GLY A 42 -10.57 8.30 -1.48
C GLY A 42 -9.08 8.50 -1.18
N THR A 43 -8.25 8.01 -2.10
CA THR A 43 -6.78 8.11 -2.04
C THR A 43 -6.32 9.57 -2.20
N LEU A 44 -5.08 9.87 -1.82
CA LEU A 44 -4.51 11.21 -2.07
C LEU A 44 -4.39 11.55 -3.57
N SER A 45 -4.23 10.54 -4.43
CA SER A 45 -4.29 10.74 -5.88
C SER A 45 -5.70 11.02 -6.40
N GLY A 46 -6.73 10.35 -5.83
CA GLY A 46 -8.11 10.46 -6.26
C GLY A 46 -8.81 11.71 -5.72
N ASN A 47 -8.56 12.09 -4.47
CA ASN A 47 -9.15 13.26 -3.85
C ASN A 47 -8.22 14.48 -3.99
N LYS A 48 -8.32 15.14 -5.14
CA LYS A 48 -7.42 16.24 -5.49
C LYS A 48 -7.62 17.53 -4.69
N SER A 49 -8.76 17.70 -4.03
CA SER A 49 -9.08 18.91 -3.25
C SER A 49 -8.67 18.81 -1.78
N ARG A 50 -8.25 17.62 -1.32
CA ARG A 50 -7.83 17.39 0.05
C ARG A 50 -6.54 18.16 0.35
N MET A 51 -6.55 18.89 1.45
CA MET A 51 -5.33 19.48 2.02
C MET A 51 -4.38 18.37 2.45
N PHE A 52 -3.11 18.45 2.05
CA PHE A 52 -2.07 17.59 2.58
C PHE A 52 -1.49 18.22 3.85
N LYS A 53 -1.32 17.43 4.92
CA LYS A 53 -0.88 17.90 6.23
C LYS A 53 0.55 17.44 6.53
N LEU A 54 1.36 18.28 7.19
CA LEU A 54 2.75 17.95 7.49
C LEU A 54 2.86 16.74 8.41
N LYS A 55 1.90 16.60 9.33
CA LYS A 55 1.78 15.41 10.19
C LYS A 55 1.60 14.11 9.41
N TRP A 56 0.98 14.15 8.24
CA TRP A 56 0.79 12.95 7.41
C TRP A 56 2.10 12.52 6.74
N LEU A 57 2.97 13.47 6.37
CA LEU A 57 4.33 13.13 5.94
C LEU A 57 5.11 12.48 7.10
N GLN A 58 5.02 13.04 8.31
CA GLN A 58 5.70 12.48 9.48
C GLN A 58 5.22 11.04 9.76
N GLN A 59 3.91 10.81 9.78
CA GLN A 59 3.33 9.47 9.93
C GLN A 59 3.78 8.51 8.82
N LEU A 60 3.82 8.97 7.57
CA LEU A 60 4.33 8.16 6.45
C LEU A 60 5.80 7.77 6.67
N THR A 61 6.65 8.72 7.07
CA THR A 61 8.06 8.41 7.34
C THR A 61 8.22 7.42 8.50
N CYS A 62 7.38 7.53 9.53
CA CYS A 62 7.38 6.58 10.66
C CYS A 62 6.97 5.17 10.23
N VAL A 63 5.87 5.00 9.48
CA VAL A 63 5.46 3.66 9.03
C VAL A 63 6.48 3.01 8.09
N ILE A 64 7.18 3.81 7.27
CA ILE A 64 8.27 3.30 6.42
C ILE A 64 9.52 2.94 7.25
N ASP A 65 9.83 3.67 8.32
CA ASP A 65 10.86 3.30 9.31
C ASP A 65 10.52 1.97 9.99
N ASP A 66 9.27 1.77 10.37
CA ASP A 66 8.85 0.53 11.00
C ASP A 66 8.92 -0.65 10.04
N LEU A 67 8.37 -0.52 8.84
CA LEU A 67 8.45 -1.57 7.83
C LEU A 67 9.91 -1.95 7.56
N ASN A 68 10.77 -0.98 7.25
CA ASN A 68 12.14 -1.28 6.83
C ASN A 68 13.04 -1.71 7.99
N PHE A 69 12.98 -1.02 9.14
CA PHE A 69 13.94 -1.22 10.21
C PHE A 69 13.45 -2.10 11.35
N ARG A 70 12.14 -2.19 11.57
CA ARG A 70 11.57 -3.01 12.64
C ARG A 70 11.17 -4.39 12.12
N TYR A 71 10.53 -4.44 10.96
CA TYR A 71 9.97 -5.67 10.39
C TYR A 71 10.79 -6.27 9.23
N GLY A 72 11.77 -5.55 8.69
CA GLY A 72 12.61 -6.03 7.58
C GLY A 72 11.84 -6.16 6.26
N ILE A 73 10.76 -5.39 6.09
CA ILE A 73 9.88 -5.39 4.92
C ILE A 73 10.06 -4.09 4.14
N ALA A 74 10.15 -4.19 2.81
CA ALA A 74 10.03 -3.07 1.90
C ALA A 74 8.62 -3.05 1.29
N HIS A 75 7.97 -1.89 1.24
CA HIS A 75 6.65 -1.74 0.61
C HIS A 75 6.75 -1.76 -0.93
N GLN A 76 7.78 -1.11 -1.48
CA GLN A 76 8.18 -1.09 -2.90
C GLN A 76 7.21 -0.41 -3.87
N ASP A 77 6.07 0.08 -3.38
CA ASP A 77 5.14 0.90 -4.16
C ASP A 77 4.55 2.08 -3.36
N VAL A 78 5.41 2.84 -2.67
CA VAL A 78 4.96 4.07 -1.98
C VAL A 78 4.59 5.13 -3.02
N ALA A 79 3.30 5.47 -3.09
CA ALA A 79 2.73 6.42 -4.04
C ALA A 79 1.44 7.06 -3.51
N ALA A 80 1.08 8.25 -4.00
CA ALA A 80 -0.15 8.95 -3.58
C ALA A 80 -1.44 8.13 -3.84
N ARG A 81 -1.41 7.20 -4.78
CA ARG A 81 -2.51 6.26 -5.04
C ARG A 81 -2.66 5.18 -3.97
N ASN A 82 -1.61 4.91 -3.21
CA ASN A 82 -1.54 3.90 -2.15
C ASN A 82 -1.63 4.54 -0.75
N LEU A 83 -2.06 5.81 -0.67
CA LEU A 83 -2.22 6.56 0.55
C LEU A 83 -3.66 7.03 0.72
N LEU A 84 -4.25 6.70 1.87
CA LEU A 84 -5.56 7.13 2.33
C LEU A 84 -5.42 8.01 3.57
N VAL A 85 -6.50 8.65 3.98
CA VAL A 85 -6.56 9.37 5.26
C VAL A 85 -7.82 8.93 5.97
N SER A 86 -7.65 8.36 7.16
CA SER A 86 -8.78 8.01 8.01
C SER A 86 -9.50 9.27 8.46
N PRO A 87 -10.81 9.43 8.14
CA PRO A 87 -11.56 10.59 8.62
C PRO A 87 -11.80 10.54 10.13
N GLU A 88 -11.75 9.36 10.77
CA GLU A 88 -11.97 9.20 12.20
C GLU A 88 -10.77 9.68 13.02
N THR A 89 -9.55 9.34 12.57
CA THR A 89 -8.31 9.60 13.32
C THR A 89 -7.47 10.72 12.71
N ASP A 90 -7.85 11.23 11.53
CA ASP A 90 -7.09 12.21 10.75
C ASP A 90 -5.62 11.77 10.54
N ALA A 91 -5.44 10.46 10.33
CA ALA A 91 -4.15 9.80 10.15
C ALA A 91 -3.99 9.26 8.73
N ILE A 92 -2.76 9.33 8.20
CA ILE A 92 -2.45 8.72 6.91
C ILE A 92 -2.45 7.19 7.03
N MET A 93 -2.96 6.50 6.01
CA MET A 93 -2.99 5.05 5.96
C MET A 93 -2.33 4.56 4.67
N LEU A 94 -1.30 3.72 4.79
CA LEU A 94 -0.65 3.03 3.68
C LEU A 94 -1.40 1.72 3.39
N PHE A 95 -1.60 1.42 2.10
CA PHE A 95 -2.18 0.16 1.65
C PHE A 95 -1.53 -0.29 0.34
N ASP A 96 -1.99 -1.43 -0.18
CA ASP A 96 -1.50 -2.05 -1.43
C ASP A 96 -0.07 -2.60 -1.33
N PHE A 97 0.07 -3.66 -0.53
CA PHE A 97 1.33 -4.37 -0.29
C PHE A 97 1.64 -5.41 -1.38
N ASN A 98 1.04 -5.33 -2.57
CA ASN A 98 1.19 -6.33 -3.64
C ASN A 98 2.64 -6.46 -4.14
N TYR A 99 3.44 -5.39 -4.04
CA TYR A 99 4.86 -5.39 -4.36
C TYR A 99 5.76 -5.55 -3.14
N SER A 100 5.21 -5.73 -1.94
CA SER A 100 6.03 -5.81 -0.74
C SER A 100 6.95 -7.03 -0.73
N GLY A 101 8.12 -6.90 -0.11
CA GLY A 101 9.15 -7.93 -0.09
C GLY A 101 10.00 -7.90 1.17
N ARG A 102 10.60 -9.04 1.52
CA ARG A 102 11.60 -9.11 2.59
C ARG A 102 12.89 -8.47 2.10
N ILE A 103 13.39 -7.44 2.77
CA ILE A 103 14.63 -6.75 2.38
C ILE A 103 15.76 -7.77 2.22
N GLY A 104 16.43 -7.75 1.07
CA GLY A 104 17.49 -8.72 0.73
C GLY A 104 17.01 -10.16 0.50
N GLY A 105 15.70 -10.39 0.40
CA GLY A 105 15.08 -11.72 0.29
C GLY A 105 14.01 -11.81 -0.79
N ILE A 106 13.01 -12.68 -0.56
CA ILE A 106 11.95 -12.96 -1.54
C ILE A 106 11.10 -11.70 -1.79
N GLY A 107 10.87 -11.42 -3.07
CA GLY A 107 10.03 -10.30 -3.54
C GLY A 107 10.72 -8.94 -3.50
N TYR A 108 11.95 -8.84 -2.97
CA TYR A 108 12.65 -7.57 -2.86
C TYR A 108 13.39 -7.18 -4.13
N ASP A 109 13.11 -5.97 -4.59
CA ASP A 109 13.74 -5.25 -5.68
C ASP A 109 14.40 -3.99 -5.10
N LYS A 110 15.73 -3.97 -5.10
CA LYS A 110 16.52 -2.84 -4.58
C LYS A 110 16.20 -1.51 -5.26
N ASP A 111 15.75 -1.56 -6.52
CA ASP A 111 15.47 -0.36 -7.30
C ASP A 111 14.10 0.22 -6.93
N ARG A 112 13.20 -0.56 -6.31
CA ARG A 112 11.94 -0.10 -5.72
C ARG A 112 12.09 0.34 -4.26
N ASN A 113 13.05 1.23 -4.03
CA ASN A 113 13.39 1.71 -2.70
C ASN A 113 12.28 2.59 -2.08
N ASP A 114 11.87 2.29 -0.84
CA ASP A 114 10.79 3.04 -0.16
C ASP A 114 11.14 4.51 0.14
N VAL A 115 12.40 4.81 0.45
CA VAL A 115 12.86 6.20 0.67
C VAL A 115 12.68 7.00 -0.61
N LYS A 116 13.13 6.43 -1.73
CA LYS A 116 12.90 7.00 -3.06
C LYS A 116 11.40 7.18 -3.32
N GLY A 117 10.58 6.17 -3.02
CA GLY A 117 9.13 6.22 -3.14
C GLY A 117 8.49 7.38 -2.37
N VAL A 118 8.91 7.64 -1.11
CA VAL A 118 8.43 8.77 -0.31
C VAL A 118 8.84 10.11 -0.93
N ILE A 119 10.08 10.25 -1.40
CA ILE A 119 10.58 11.49 -2.02
C ILE A 119 9.74 11.85 -3.26
N PHE A 120 9.58 10.91 -4.20
CA PHE A 120 8.77 11.13 -5.40
C PHE A 120 7.29 11.37 -5.08
N THR A 121 6.74 10.64 -4.10
CA THR A 121 5.35 10.83 -3.66
C THR A 121 5.12 12.24 -3.11
N LEU A 122 6.03 12.77 -2.30
CA LEU A 122 5.88 14.11 -1.75
C LEU A 122 5.99 15.17 -2.85
N TYR A 123 6.94 15.00 -3.77
CA TYR A 123 7.05 15.87 -4.96
C TYR A 123 5.73 15.90 -5.73
N GLU A 124 5.18 14.75 -6.10
CA GLU A 124 3.93 14.63 -6.84
C GLU A 124 2.73 15.28 -6.13
N ILE A 125 2.66 15.15 -4.81
CA ILE A 125 1.58 15.77 -4.03
C ILE A 125 1.68 17.29 -4.10
N ILE A 126 2.88 17.85 -3.96
CA ILE A 126 3.10 19.30 -3.90
C ILE A 126 2.97 19.94 -5.30
N THR A 127 3.58 19.33 -6.31
CA THR A 127 3.71 19.92 -7.65
C THR A 127 2.62 19.46 -8.62
N ARG A 128 1.89 18.38 -8.30
CA ARG A 128 1.00 17.64 -9.22
C ARG A 128 1.69 17.05 -10.44
N ASP A 129 3.01 17.05 -10.48
CA ASP A 129 3.79 16.50 -11.57
C ASP A 129 4.12 15.03 -11.32
N THR A 130 3.70 14.16 -12.23
CA THR A 130 3.84 12.70 -12.13
C THR A 130 4.79 12.10 -13.15
N HIS A 131 5.50 12.90 -13.96
CA HIS A 131 6.32 12.36 -15.07
C HIS A 131 7.41 11.39 -14.61
N PHE A 132 7.96 11.59 -13.41
CA PHE A 132 8.97 10.69 -12.84
C PHE A 132 8.46 9.27 -12.59
N ARG A 133 7.13 9.06 -12.49
CA ARG A 133 6.54 7.71 -12.36
C ARG A 133 6.56 6.91 -13.66
N GLU A 134 6.72 7.59 -14.80
CA GLU A 134 6.86 6.94 -16.10
C GLU A 134 8.30 6.46 -16.32
N ILE A 135 9.25 6.98 -15.55
CA ILE A 135 10.65 6.57 -15.59
C ILE A 135 10.79 5.21 -14.85
N PRO A 136 11.46 4.22 -15.46
CA PRO A 136 11.78 2.96 -14.81
C PRO A 136 12.46 3.13 -13.45
N TYR A 137 12.14 2.26 -12.49
CA TYR A 137 12.61 2.41 -11.11
C TYR A 137 14.14 2.47 -11.00
N ASP A 138 14.87 1.67 -11.77
CA ASP A 138 16.34 1.65 -11.82
C ASP A 138 16.96 2.95 -12.35
N GLN A 139 16.18 3.74 -13.09
CA GLN A 139 16.61 5.02 -13.68
C GLN A 139 16.17 6.24 -12.87
N GLN A 140 15.25 6.06 -11.91
CA GLN A 140 14.82 7.15 -11.03
C GLN A 140 15.92 7.54 -10.05
N ASN A 141 16.32 8.82 -10.09
CA ASN A 141 17.33 9.38 -9.21
C ASN A 141 16.74 10.47 -8.28
N PRO A 142 16.70 10.26 -6.95
CA PRO A 142 16.15 11.26 -6.03
C PRO A 142 16.94 12.58 -5.99
N ILE A 143 18.22 12.57 -6.37
CA ILE A 143 19.06 13.78 -6.43
C ILE A 143 18.51 14.79 -7.45
N ASP A 144 17.85 14.30 -8.51
CA ASP A 144 17.25 15.17 -9.52
C ASP A 144 16.16 16.06 -8.88
N LEU A 145 15.38 15.51 -7.95
CA LEU A 145 14.36 16.25 -7.22
C LEU A 145 14.92 17.22 -6.18
N GLU A 146 16.07 16.92 -5.58
CA GLU A 146 16.71 17.81 -4.61
C GLU A 146 17.15 19.13 -5.26
N ARG A 147 17.64 19.06 -6.50
CA ARG A 147 18.11 20.21 -7.28
C ARG A 147 17.00 21.06 -7.89
N LEU A 148 15.80 20.50 -8.00
CA LEU A 148 14.64 21.20 -8.52
C LEU A 148 14.02 22.13 -7.47
N GLU A 149 13.54 23.28 -7.94
CA GLU A 149 12.61 24.09 -7.17
C GLU A 149 11.25 23.40 -7.14
N TRP A 150 10.68 23.25 -5.95
CA TRP A 150 9.38 22.60 -5.78
C TRP A 150 8.31 23.70 -5.79
N VAL A 151 7.75 23.94 -6.95
CA VAL A 151 6.66 24.91 -7.12
C VAL A 151 5.35 24.24 -6.71
N GLN A 152 4.71 24.75 -5.64
CA GLN A 152 3.40 24.27 -5.21
C GLN A 152 2.37 24.54 -6.31
N HIS A 153 1.62 23.51 -6.68
CA HIS A 153 0.54 23.64 -7.64
C HIS A 153 -0.61 24.51 -7.07
N PRO A 154 -1.26 25.41 -7.84
CA PRO A 154 -2.30 26.30 -7.34
C PRO A 154 -3.47 25.60 -6.63
N ASP A 155 -3.84 24.41 -7.12
CA ASP A 155 -4.95 23.62 -6.56
C ASP A 155 -4.58 22.80 -5.32
N ILE A 156 -3.31 22.81 -4.90
CA ILE A 156 -2.83 22.11 -3.71
C ILE A 156 -2.94 23.01 -2.49
N LYS A 157 -3.55 22.46 -1.44
CA LYS A 157 -3.58 23.08 -0.11
C LYS A 157 -2.60 22.35 0.79
N LEU A 158 -1.64 23.08 1.35
CA LEU A 158 -0.74 22.61 2.39
C LEU A 158 -1.06 23.37 3.68
N ASP A 159 -0.92 22.72 4.83
CA ASP A 159 -1.03 23.35 6.14
C ASP A 159 0.26 24.04 6.60
N HIS A 160 1.38 23.80 5.90
CA HIS A 160 2.71 24.36 6.13
C HIS A 160 3.36 24.74 4.81
N SER A 161 4.44 25.51 4.86
CA SER A 161 5.20 25.89 3.66
C SER A 161 5.87 24.69 3.00
N VAL A 162 6.07 24.72 1.67
CA VAL A 162 6.84 23.69 0.95
C VAL A 162 8.22 23.45 1.57
N TRP A 163 8.84 24.52 2.09
CA TRP A 163 10.12 24.45 2.78
C TRP A 163 10.08 23.55 4.02
N GLU A 164 9.03 23.62 4.83
CA GLU A 164 8.88 22.78 6.03
C GLU A 164 8.74 21.30 5.66
N TYR A 165 7.95 20.98 4.62
CA TYR A 165 7.84 19.62 4.09
C TYR A 165 9.19 19.08 3.62
N ARG A 166 9.93 19.87 2.85
CA ARG A 166 11.28 19.51 2.38
C ARG A 166 12.25 19.34 3.54
N SER A 167 12.18 20.20 4.55
CA SER A 167 13.02 20.13 5.75
C SER A 167 12.80 18.83 6.52
N VAL A 168 11.54 18.45 6.77
CA VAL A 168 11.19 17.17 7.43
C VAL A 168 11.71 15.98 6.61
N LEU A 169 11.49 16.00 5.28
CA LEU A 169 11.95 14.94 4.39
C LEU A 169 13.48 14.81 4.41
N SER A 170 14.22 15.90 4.23
CA SER A 170 15.69 15.90 4.22
C SER A 170 16.26 15.44 5.57
N GLN A 171 15.68 15.86 6.69
CA GLN A 171 16.10 15.39 8.01
C GLN A 171 15.85 13.88 8.17
N TRP A 172 14.72 13.37 7.68
CA TRP A 172 14.43 11.93 7.72
C TRP A 172 15.40 11.12 6.84
N VAL A 173 15.64 11.55 5.61
CA VAL A 173 16.62 10.91 4.70
C VAL A 173 18.01 10.88 5.34
N LYS A 174 18.47 12.01 5.89
CA LYS A 174 19.79 12.10 6.55
C LYS A 174 19.92 11.12 7.71
N ARG A 175 18.91 10.99 8.58
CA ARG A 175 18.92 10.02 9.69
C ARG A 175 19.05 8.57 9.22
N ARG A 176 18.60 8.27 8.00
CA ARG A 176 18.70 6.93 7.39
C ARG A 176 20.06 6.65 6.75
N GLU A 177 20.93 7.63 6.58
CA GLU A 177 22.31 7.38 6.09
C GLU A 177 23.12 6.57 7.11
N GLU A 178 22.81 6.73 8.40
CA GLU A 178 23.48 6.09 9.53
C GLU A 178 22.89 4.71 9.89
N LYS A 179 21.66 4.43 9.45
CA LYS A 179 20.92 3.21 9.79
C LYS A 179 20.50 2.46 8.53
N ARG A 180 21.02 1.26 8.33
CA ARG A 180 20.70 0.40 7.17
C ARG A 180 20.38 -1.01 7.62
N VAL A 181 19.35 -1.58 7.00
CA VAL A 181 19.03 -3.00 7.04
C VAL A 181 19.31 -3.53 5.65
N SER A 182 20.29 -4.43 5.54
CA SER A 182 20.73 -5.03 4.28
C SER A 182 20.00 -6.33 3.97
N ILE A 183 19.62 -7.06 5.03
CA ILE A 183 18.84 -8.28 5.00
C ILE A 183 17.80 -8.24 6.11
N TYR A 184 16.59 -8.72 5.82
CA TYR A 184 15.42 -8.62 6.70
C TYR A 184 15.68 -9.18 8.12
N THR A 185 16.53 -10.19 8.28
CA THR A 185 16.86 -10.81 9.58
C THR A 185 17.66 -9.90 10.52
N GLU A 186 18.19 -8.77 10.04
CA GLU A 186 18.81 -7.75 10.89
C GLU A 186 17.76 -6.91 11.66
N ALA A 187 16.50 -6.94 11.21
CA ALA A 187 15.42 -6.21 11.86
C ALA A 187 15.01 -6.92 13.18
N PRO A 188 14.78 -6.19 14.28
CA PRO A 188 14.55 -6.77 15.60
C PRO A 188 13.27 -7.59 15.72
N GLU A 189 12.26 -7.28 14.90
CA GLU A 189 10.97 -7.96 14.85
C GLU A 189 10.69 -8.42 13.42
N TYR A 190 11.71 -8.94 12.73
CA TYR A 190 11.55 -9.41 11.36
C TYR A 190 10.39 -10.41 11.24
N ILE A 191 9.59 -10.25 10.18
CA ILE A 191 8.45 -11.13 9.94
C ILE A 191 8.94 -12.31 9.12
N ASP A 192 8.93 -13.50 9.72
CA ASP A 192 9.15 -14.73 8.98
C ASP A 192 7.89 -15.10 8.19
N TRP A 193 8.07 -15.56 6.96
CA TRP A 193 6.94 -15.98 6.13
C TRP A 193 6.75 -17.47 6.29
N PRO A 194 5.53 -17.94 6.58
CA PRO A 194 5.27 -19.36 6.67
C PRO A 194 5.60 -20.03 5.34
N GLU A 195 6.11 -21.26 5.40
CA GLU A 195 6.26 -22.08 4.21
C GLU A 195 4.88 -22.31 3.59
N PHE A 196 4.68 -21.82 2.36
CA PHE A 196 3.46 -22.12 1.61
C PHE A 196 3.58 -23.51 1.00
N PRO A 197 2.55 -24.37 1.12
CA PRO A 197 2.54 -25.66 0.46
C PRO A 197 2.68 -25.44 -1.05
N LYS A 198 3.65 -26.12 -1.67
CA LYS A 198 3.89 -26.00 -3.11
C LYS A 198 2.71 -26.62 -3.86
N PRO A 199 1.99 -25.87 -4.70
CA PRO A 199 0.95 -26.46 -5.53
C PRO A 199 1.56 -27.49 -6.50
N PRO A 200 0.75 -28.45 -6.99
CA PRO A 200 1.22 -29.43 -7.95
C PRO A 200 1.74 -28.73 -9.22
N ALA A 201 2.83 -29.25 -9.79
CA ALA A 201 3.37 -28.75 -11.04
C ALA A 201 2.40 -29.04 -12.19
N ARG A 202 2.19 -28.06 -13.05
CA ARG A 202 1.34 -28.16 -14.24
C ARG A 202 2.08 -27.68 -15.49
N GLU A 203 1.60 -28.13 -16.63
CA GLU A 203 2.11 -27.70 -17.93
C GLU A 203 1.64 -26.26 -18.22
N GLN A 204 2.57 -25.43 -18.69
CA GLN A 204 2.30 -24.08 -19.16
C GLN A 204 2.86 -23.90 -20.55
N ALA A 205 2.05 -23.31 -21.42
CA ALA A 205 2.48 -22.86 -22.73
C ALA A 205 3.14 -21.48 -22.60
N PHE A 206 4.37 -21.37 -23.09
CA PHE A 206 5.10 -20.11 -23.25
C PHE A 206 5.45 -19.93 -24.72
N LEU A 207 5.84 -18.72 -25.09
CA LEU A 207 6.50 -18.46 -26.36
C LEU A 207 8.01 -18.41 -26.11
N ASP A 208 8.79 -19.11 -26.93
CA ASP A 208 10.24 -18.94 -26.94
C ASP A 208 10.64 -17.57 -27.51
N VAL A 209 11.94 -17.26 -27.51
CA VAL A 209 12.49 -16.01 -28.08
C VAL A 209 12.19 -15.83 -29.57
N CYS A 210 11.79 -16.89 -30.27
CA CYS A 210 11.42 -16.90 -31.68
C CYS A 210 9.89 -16.89 -31.89
N GLY A 211 9.10 -16.86 -30.81
CA GLY A 211 7.63 -16.90 -30.86
C GLY A 211 7.03 -18.31 -31.04
N ASN A 212 7.80 -19.39 -30.90
CA ASN A 212 7.25 -20.75 -30.97
C ASN A 212 6.66 -21.17 -29.62
N PRO A 213 5.51 -21.87 -29.62
CA PRO A 213 4.93 -22.40 -28.40
C PRO A 213 5.80 -23.51 -27.81
N ILE A 214 6.26 -23.32 -26.58
CA ILE A 214 6.94 -24.32 -25.76
C ILE A 214 6.07 -24.68 -24.56
N THR A 215 6.05 -25.96 -24.17
CA THR A 215 5.36 -26.40 -22.96
C THR A 215 6.38 -26.71 -21.87
N VAL A 216 6.27 -26.04 -20.74
CA VAL A 216 7.15 -26.24 -19.58
C VAL A 216 6.32 -26.70 -18.39
N LYS A 217 6.77 -27.77 -17.73
CA LYS A 217 6.17 -28.26 -16.49
C LYS A 217 6.76 -27.47 -15.32
N GLY A 218 5.92 -26.72 -14.62
CA GLY A 218 6.36 -25.84 -13.53
C GLY A 218 5.29 -25.68 -12.45
N VAL A 219 5.73 -25.28 -11.26
CA VAL A 219 4.84 -24.91 -10.15
C VAL A 219 4.43 -23.46 -10.34
N VAL A 220 3.13 -23.19 -10.39
CA VAL A 220 2.58 -21.83 -10.41
C VAL A 220 1.95 -21.54 -9.06
N VAL A 221 2.49 -20.55 -8.37
CA VAL A 221 2.02 -20.13 -7.04
C VAL A 221 0.98 -19.01 -7.11
N VAL A 222 0.89 -18.31 -8.25
CA VAL A 222 -0.05 -17.20 -8.46
C VAL A 222 -0.60 -17.28 -9.88
N ASP A 223 -1.92 -17.18 -10.00
CA ASP A 223 -2.62 -17.09 -11.28
C ASP A 223 -3.37 -15.78 -11.43
N MET A 224 -3.21 -15.13 -12.58
CA MET A 224 -4.08 -14.02 -12.92
C MET A 224 -5.44 -14.58 -13.35
N ARG A 225 -6.50 -14.03 -12.75
CA ARG A 225 -7.88 -14.40 -13.10
C ARG A 225 -8.18 -14.18 -14.58
N ARG A 226 -7.58 -13.17 -15.21
CA ARG A 226 -7.70 -12.90 -16.64
C ARG A 226 -7.22 -14.11 -17.45
N ASP A 227 -6.03 -14.61 -17.16
CA ASP A 227 -5.39 -15.69 -17.91
C ASP A 227 -6.17 -17.00 -17.71
N LEU A 228 -6.70 -17.26 -16.51
CA LEU A 228 -7.59 -18.39 -16.25
C LEU A 228 -8.88 -18.31 -17.09
N ARG A 229 -9.49 -17.12 -17.21
CA ARG A 229 -10.69 -16.92 -18.04
C ARG A 229 -10.40 -17.13 -19.52
N GLU A 230 -9.26 -16.66 -20.01
CA GLU A 230 -8.82 -16.86 -21.40
C GLU A 230 -8.62 -18.35 -21.72
N GLN A 231 -8.22 -19.14 -20.73
CA GLN A 231 -8.10 -20.60 -20.82
C GLN A 231 -9.45 -21.34 -20.64
N GLY A 232 -10.57 -20.61 -20.47
CA GLY A 232 -11.89 -21.19 -20.20
C GLY A 232 -12.03 -21.83 -18.82
N ILE A 233 -11.06 -21.62 -17.92
CA ILE A 233 -11.12 -22.10 -16.54
C ILE A 233 -12.14 -21.27 -15.78
N LYS A 234 -13.10 -21.95 -15.14
CA LYS A 234 -14.12 -21.30 -14.33
C LYS A 234 -13.47 -20.64 -13.13
N VAL A 235 -13.73 -19.34 -12.96
CA VAL A 235 -13.26 -18.54 -11.82
C VAL A 235 -14.44 -17.93 -11.08
N LEU A 236 -14.34 -17.82 -9.76
CA LEU A 236 -15.33 -17.13 -8.95
C LEU A 236 -15.25 -15.62 -9.17
N ASN A 237 -16.39 -14.98 -9.41
CA ASN A 237 -16.51 -13.53 -9.42
C ASN A 237 -16.79 -13.03 -8.00
N TRP A 238 -15.73 -12.74 -7.25
CA TRP A 238 -15.82 -12.32 -5.84
C TRP A 238 -15.67 -10.80 -5.63
N GLU A 239 -15.39 -10.05 -6.69
CA GLU A 239 -15.19 -8.60 -6.62
C GLU A 239 -16.44 -7.87 -6.13
N ARG A 240 -16.26 -7.00 -5.15
CA ARG A 240 -17.33 -6.10 -4.69
C ARG A 240 -17.44 -4.89 -5.62
N PRO A 241 -18.66 -4.34 -5.80
CA PRO A 241 -18.82 -3.04 -6.41
C PRO A 241 -17.99 -2.00 -5.64
N ALA A 242 -17.48 -0.99 -6.35
CA ALA A 242 -16.74 0.09 -5.71
C ALA A 242 -17.66 0.80 -4.69
N GLN A 243 -17.26 0.84 -3.41
CA GLN A 243 -18.11 1.36 -2.33
C GLN A 243 -18.53 2.83 -2.54
N ASN A 244 -17.71 3.63 -3.22
CA ASN A 244 -18.03 5.01 -3.57
C ASN A 244 -19.09 5.15 -4.68
N LYS A 245 -19.50 4.04 -5.31
CA LYS A 245 -20.59 4.00 -6.29
C LYS A 245 -21.89 3.44 -5.68
N LEU A 246 -21.86 3.07 -4.41
CA LEU A 246 -23.06 2.67 -3.69
C LEU A 246 -23.81 3.93 -3.25
N GLU A 247 -25.14 3.85 -3.20
CA GLU A 247 -25.95 4.94 -2.63
C GLU A 247 -25.55 5.18 -1.17
N ASN A 248 -25.63 6.43 -0.71
CA ASN A 248 -25.26 6.80 0.66
C ASN A 248 -26.01 5.93 1.67
N GLY A 249 -25.27 5.28 2.58
CA GLY A 249 -25.82 4.38 3.59
C GLY A 249 -25.86 2.90 3.20
N ASN A 250 -25.59 2.58 1.92
CA ASN A 250 -25.50 1.19 1.47
C ASN A 250 -24.06 0.68 1.58
N GLN A 251 -23.88 -0.44 2.26
CA GLN A 251 -22.59 -1.10 2.41
C GLN A 251 -22.68 -2.54 1.90
N VAL A 252 -21.67 -2.99 1.16
CA VAL A 252 -21.48 -4.42 0.88
C VAL A 252 -20.47 -4.98 1.87
N LEU A 253 -20.94 -5.83 2.79
CA LEU A 253 -20.13 -6.50 3.80
C LEU A 253 -19.12 -7.47 3.17
N ALA A 254 -18.17 -7.95 3.98
CA ALA A 254 -17.11 -8.86 3.53
C ALA A 254 -17.66 -10.19 2.98
N ASN A 255 -18.85 -10.62 3.40
CA ASN A 255 -19.54 -11.80 2.90
C ASN A 255 -20.42 -11.53 1.66
N GLY A 256 -20.34 -10.32 1.07
CA GLY A 256 -21.15 -9.94 -0.09
C GLY A 256 -22.59 -9.55 0.23
N VAL A 257 -23.00 -9.54 1.51
CA VAL A 257 -24.34 -9.09 1.92
C VAL A 257 -24.43 -7.57 1.79
N TRP A 258 -25.53 -7.13 1.19
CA TRP A 258 -25.93 -5.72 1.12
C TRP A 258 -26.62 -5.31 2.41
N VAL A 259 -26.19 -4.20 3.01
CA VAL A 259 -26.82 -3.60 4.19
C VAL A 259 -27.22 -2.19 3.83
N CYS A 260 -28.50 -1.86 4.06
CA CYS A 260 -29.04 -0.51 3.92
C CYS A 260 -29.18 0.14 5.31
N ASP A 261 -28.91 1.43 5.42
CA ASP A 261 -28.93 2.20 6.68
C ASP A 261 -30.25 2.08 7.50
N THR A 262 -31.38 1.72 6.87
CA THR A 262 -32.67 1.50 7.57
C THR A 262 -32.67 0.31 8.53
N GLU A 263 -31.70 -0.60 8.45
CA GLU A 263 -31.60 -1.75 9.36
C GLU A 263 -30.77 -1.46 10.62
N ARG A 264 -30.07 -0.32 10.69
CA ARG A 264 -29.28 0.09 11.88
C ARG A 264 -30.10 0.72 12.99
N THR A 265 -31.31 1.19 12.71
CA THR A 265 -32.20 1.83 13.70
C THR A 265 -33.21 0.88 14.33
N GLY A 266 -33.09 -0.43 14.07
CA GLY A 266 -34.09 -1.44 14.40
C GLY A 266 -33.70 -2.46 15.48
N SER A 267 -32.99 -2.08 16.53
CA SER A 267 -32.98 -2.85 17.80
C SER A 267 -32.31 -2.05 18.90
N ASP A 268 -33.09 -1.75 19.94
CA ASP A 268 -32.72 -1.29 21.29
C ASP A 268 -33.31 0.08 21.67
N VAL A 269 -34.64 0.12 21.74
CA VAL A 269 -35.34 0.92 22.75
C VAL A 269 -35.96 -0.09 23.72
N PRO A 270 -35.56 -0.13 25.01
CA PRO A 270 -36.29 -0.92 25.99
C PRO A 270 -37.63 -0.24 26.24
N ASP A 271 -38.71 -1.00 26.09
CA ASP A 271 -40.03 -0.58 26.55
C ASP A 271 -40.03 -0.38 28.07
N SER A 272 -40.44 0.82 28.48
CA SER A 272 -40.95 1.26 29.81
C SER A 272 -40.03 1.20 31.03
#